data_AF-A0A066ZA24-F1
#
_entry.id   AF-A0A066ZA24-F1
#
_cell.length_a   1.000
_cell.length_b   1.000
_cell.length_c   1.000
_cell.angle_alpha   90.00
_cell.angle_beta   90.00
_cell.angle_gamma   90.00
#
_symmetry.space_group_name_H-M   'P 1'
#
loop_
_entity.id
_entity.type
_entity.pdbx_description
1 polymer ?
#
loop_
_entity_poly.entity_id
_entity_poly.type
_entity_poly.pdbx_seq_one_letter_code
_entity_poly.pdbx_strand_id
1 'polypeptide(L)'
;MGAAAGGLLRRPRTGGTRSRCLAVGGPGRGGRPAGRARPLPPPLVVELAGAQYYRIEHRHPVALLGYLAVLEGHAPSPALAGVLATRTGLPPAAFRTVREHADLDAGHVAELERQLDRLPLTAAQQTEVAVSALHTAGILARLFHQLAADPGGQR
;
A
#
# COMPACT_ATOMS: atom_id res chain seq x y z
N MET A 1 31.19 -47.07 -35.99
CA MET A 1 29.95 -46.57 -36.65
C MET A 1 28.92 -46.31 -35.57
N GLY A 2 28.35 -45.14 -35.31
CA GLY A 2 28.54 -43.78 -35.78
C GLY A 2 27.85 -42.90 -34.71
N ALA A 3 28.50 -41.79 -34.35
CA ALA A 3 28.02 -40.85 -33.36
C ALA A 3 26.88 -39.97 -33.92
N ALA A 4 25.93 -39.57 -33.07
CA ALA A 4 25.10 -38.40 -33.32
C ALA A 4 24.87 -37.65 -32.01
N ALA A 5 25.58 -36.52 -31.91
CA ALA A 5 25.47 -35.54 -30.84
C ALA A 5 24.17 -34.74 -31.00
N GLY A 6 23.31 -34.77 -29.99
CA GLY A 6 22.14 -33.88 -29.88
C GLY A 6 22.54 -32.58 -29.20
N GLY A 7 22.82 -31.55 -29.99
CA GLY A 7 23.24 -30.23 -29.54
C GLY A 7 22.16 -29.47 -28.75
N LEU A 8 22.63 -28.79 -27.69
CA LEU A 8 21.93 -27.70 -27.02
C LEU A 8 21.56 -26.61 -28.03
N LEU A 9 20.28 -26.32 -28.18
CA LEU A 9 19.82 -24.99 -28.59
C LEU A 9 19.02 -24.34 -27.45
N ARG A 10 19.74 -23.56 -26.65
CA ARG A 10 19.18 -22.53 -25.78
C ARG A 10 18.36 -21.57 -26.64
N ARG A 11 17.05 -21.56 -26.45
CA ARG A 11 16.16 -20.53 -27.00
C ARG A 11 16.50 -19.18 -26.35
N PRO A 12 16.57 -18.08 -27.12
CA PRO A 12 16.67 -16.75 -26.53
C PRO A 12 15.39 -16.44 -25.75
N ARG A 13 15.52 -16.11 -24.46
CA ARG A 13 14.43 -15.49 -23.68
C ARG A 13 14.22 -14.07 -24.18
N THR A 14 13.47 -13.91 -25.25
CA THR A 14 12.91 -12.63 -25.66
C THR A 14 11.69 -12.32 -24.80
N GLY A 15 11.66 -11.13 -24.20
CA GLY A 15 10.41 -10.52 -23.72
C GLY A 15 10.14 -10.68 -22.22
N GLY A 16 10.97 -10.08 -21.38
CA GLY A 16 10.48 -9.63 -20.07
C GLY A 16 9.55 -8.43 -20.29
N THR A 17 8.25 -8.68 -20.24
CA THR A 17 7.20 -7.65 -20.27
C THR A 17 7.38 -6.78 -19.03
N ARG A 18 8.14 -5.69 -19.17
CA ARG A 18 8.04 -4.58 -18.21
C ARG A 18 6.57 -4.18 -18.19
N SER A 19 5.97 -4.23 -17.01
CA SER A 19 4.59 -3.81 -16.79
C SER A 19 4.43 -2.40 -17.37
N ARG A 20 3.84 -2.31 -18.57
CA ARG A 20 3.49 -1.06 -19.22
C ARG A 20 2.30 -0.53 -18.41
N CYS A 21 2.54 0.45 -17.55
CA CYS A 21 1.47 1.37 -17.19
C CYS A 21 0.87 1.90 -18.49
N LEU A 22 -0.38 1.55 -18.75
CA LEU A 22 -1.16 2.09 -19.85
C LEU A 22 -1.29 3.61 -19.64
N ALA A 23 -0.41 4.36 -20.28
CA ALA A 23 -0.65 5.75 -20.57
C ALA A 23 -1.69 5.80 -21.71
N VAL A 24 -2.95 6.06 -21.37
CA VAL A 24 -3.91 6.58 -22.34
C VAL A 24 -3.50 8.02 -22.62
N GLY A 25 -3.14 8.33 -23.86
CA GLY A 25 -2.94 9.71 -24.28
C GLY A 25 -2.15 9.89 -25.57
N GLY A 26 -2.87 10.06 -26.68
CA GLY A 26 -2.40 10.78 -27.85
C GLY A 26 -3.55 11.00 -28.86
N PRO A 27 -3.47 12.00 -29.76
CA PRO A 27 -2.40 12.98 -29.94
C PRO A 27 -2.88 14.45 -29.92
N GLY A 28 -2.08 15.33 -29.32
CA GLY A 28 -2.25 16.77 -29.39
C GLY A 28 -1.09 17.49 -28.71
N ARG A 29 -0.02 17.73 -29.48
CA ARG A 29 1.16 18.59 -29.22
C ARG A 29 1.32 19.12 -27.78
N GLY A 30 2.17 18.46 -27.01
CA GLY A 30 2.72 18.95 -25.76
C GLY A 30 3.63 17.88 -25.18
N GLY A 31 4.95 18.02 -25.33
CA GLY A 31 5.88 17.18 -24.59
C GLY A 31 5.53 17.30 -23.11
N ARG A 32 5.22 16.19 -22.43
CA ARG A 32 5.06 16.20 -20.97
C ARG A 32 6.32 16.89 -20.43
N PRO A 33 6.21 17.98 -19.65
CA PRO A 33 7.38 18.50 -18.97
C PRO A 33 7.98 17.31 -18.22
N ALA A 34 9.30 17.10 -18.36
CA ALA A 34 10.01 16.09 -17.60
C ALA A 34 9.59 16.27 -16.14
N GLY A 35 8.77 15.33 -15.65
CA GLY A 35 8.08 15.51 -14.38
C GLY A 35 9.12 15.73 -13.30
N ARG A 36 8.93 16.76 -12.47
CA ARG A 36 9.80 17.05 -11.33
C ARG A 36 10.09 15.74 -10.59
N ALA A 37 11.36 15.44 -10.36
CA ALA A 37 11.76 14.23 -9.65
C ALA A 37 10.95 14.13 -8.35
N ARG A 38 10.22 13.03 -8.19
CA ARG A 38 9.36 12.85 -7.01
C ARG A 38 10.28 12.67 -5.80
N PRO A 39 10.04 13.40 -4.69
CA PRO A 39 10.81 13.18 -3.48
C PRO A 39 10.80 11.71 -3.09
N LEU A 40 11.91 11.23 -2.51
CA LEU A 40 11.95 9.89 -1.95
C LEU A 40 10.90 9.80 -0.82
N PRO A 41 10.12 8.71 -0.76
CA PRO A 41 9.18 8.51 0.35
C PRO A 41 9.96 8.41 1.68
N PRO A 42 9.36 8.85 2.81
CA PRO A 42 9.97 8.67 4.13
C PRO A 42 10.30 7.20 4.39
N PRO A 43 11.43 6.88 5.05
CA PRO A 43 11.84 5.49 5.31
C PRO A 43 10.76 4.65 5.99
N LEU A 44 10.01 5.22 6.95
CA LEU A 44 8.91 4.51 7.62
C LEU A 44 7.74 4.17 6.68
N VAL A 45 7.50 4.99 5.64
CA VAL A 45 6.48 4.69 4.62
C VAL A 45 6.95 3.54 3.73
N VAL A 46 8.25 3.50 3.41
CA VAL A 46 8.86 2.38 2.68
C VAL A 46 8.81 1.10 3.51
N GLU A 47 9.12 1.17 4.81
CA GLU A 47 9.03 0.05 5.75
C GLU A 47 7.60 -0.47 5.85
N LEU A 48 6.61 0.41 6.02
CA LEU A 48 5.20 0.06 6.12
C LEU A 48 4.72 -0.72 4.90
N ALA A 49 4.98 -0.21 3.70
CA ALA A 49 4.57 -0.84 2.44
C ALA A 49 5.39 -2.10 2.15
N GLY A 50 6.71 -2.04 2.32
CA GLY A 50 7.63 -3.14 2.04
C GLY A 50 7.38 -4.37 2.91
N ALA A 51 7.01 -4.17 4.17
CA ALA A 51 6.64 -5.27 5.06
C ALA A 51 5.43 -6.07 4.54
N GLN A 52 4.46 -5.42 3.88
CA GLN A 52 3.31 -6.12 3.31
C GLN A 52 3.71 -6.94 2.08
N TYR A 53 4.49 -6.35 1.17
CA TYR A 53 5.03 -7.06 0.01
C TYR A 53 5.83 -8.29 0.45
N TYR A 54 6.73 -8.12 1.42
CA TYR A 54 7.54 -9.24 1.91
C TYR A 54 6.68 -10.39 2.45
N ARG A 55 5.64 -10.09 3.25
CA ARG A 55 4.77 -11.14 3.81
C ARG A 55 3.91 -11.82 2.74
N ILE A 56 3.41 -11.07 1.76
CA ILE A 56 2.64 -11.63 0.65
C ILE A 56 3.50 -12.58 -0.18
N GLU A 57 4.72 -12.17 -0.52
CA GLU A 57 5.61 -12.92 -1.42
C GLU A 57 6.36 -14.07 -0.73
N HIS A 58 6.67 -13.95 0.55
CA HIS A 58 7.60 -14.87 1.23
C HIS A 58 7.00 -15.58 2.45
N ARG A 59 5.80 -15.20 2.89
CA ARG A 59 5.10 -15.82 4.03
C ARG A 59 3.76 -16.36 3.57
N HIS A 60 2.68 -15.71 3.98
CA HIS A 60 1.32 -16.08 3.60
C HIS A 60 0.49 -14.81 3.37
N PRO A 61 -0.29 -14.72 2.26
CA PRO A 61 -1.08 -13.52 1.93
C PRO A 61 -2.06 -13.07 3.03
N VAL A 62 -2.56 -14.01 3.84
CA VAL A 62 -3.45 -13.70 4.98
C VAL A 62 -2.86 -12.67 5.94
N ALA A 63 -1.54 -12.57 6.05
CA ALA A 63 -0.90 -11.59 6.92
C ALA A 63 -1.25 -10.14 6.54
N LEU A 64 -1.65 -9.88 5.28
CA LEU A 64 -2.18 -8.58 4.86
C LEU A 64 -3.43 -8.18 5.66
N LEU A 65 -4.24 -9.13 6.12
CA LEU A 65 -5.44 -8.84 6.90
C LEU A 65 -5.11 -8.15 8.23
N GLY A 66 -3.93 -8.39 8.81
CA GLY A 66 -3.48 -7.68 10.01
C GLY A 66 -3.18 -6.20 9.74
N TYR A 67 -2.61 -5.88 8.59
CA TYR A 67 -2.41 -4.49 8.15
C TYR A 67 -3.75 -3.79 7.91
N LEU A 68 -4.68 -4.46 7.22
CA LEU A 68 -6.03 -3.93 6.98
C LEU A 68 -6.80 -3.72 8.29
N ALA A 69 -6.66 -4.61 9.28
CA ALA A 69 -7.32 -4.45 10.58
C ALA A 69 -6.94 -3.14 11.27
N VAL A 70 -5.68 -2.73 11.15
CA VAL A 70 -5.23 -1.45 11.72
C VAL A 70 -5.78 -0.26 10.93
N LEU A 71 -5.83 -0.32 9.60
CA LEU A 71 -6.31 0.79 8.79
C LEU A 71 -7.84 0.97 8.87
N GLU A 72 -8.59 -0.11 8.69
CA GLU A 72 -10.05 -0.09 8.66
C GLU A 72 -10.66 0.07 10.05
N GLY A 73 -9.98 -0.45 11.09
CA GLY A 73 -10.44 -0.35 12.48
C GLY A 73 -10.39 1.08 13.06
N HIS A 74 -9.84 2.04 12.33
CA HIS A 74 -9.64 3.42 12.79
C HIS A 74 -10.15 4.45 11.77
N ALA A 75 -11.24 4.15 11.06
CA ALA A 75 -11.87 5.07 10.13
C ALA A 75 -12.11 6.46 10.78
N PRO A 76 -11.78 7.55 10.09
CA PRO A 76 -11.93 8.89 10.63
C PRO A 76 -13.41 9.26 10.76
N SER A 77 -13.72 10.11 11.75
CA SER A 77 -15.04 10.73 11.84
C SER A 77 -15.39 11.47 10.54
N PRO A 78 -16.64 11.39 10.04
CA PRO A 78 -17.10 12.20 8.91
C PRO A 78 -16.89 13.71 9.08
N ALA A 79 -16.85 14.19 10.33
CA ALA A 79 -16.58 15.59 10.63
C ALA A 79 -15.11 16.00 10.41
N LEU A 80 -14.17 15.05 10.37
CA LEU A 80 -12.72 15.33 10.38
C LEU A 80 -12.30 16.18 9.18
N ALA A 81 -12.81 15.88 7.99
CA ALA A 81 -12.46 16.63 6.78
C ALA A 81 -12.85 18.12 6.90
N GLY A 82 -14.01 18.41 7.49
CA GLY A 82 -14.45 19.78 7.76
C GLY A 82 -13.60 20.47 8.81
N VAL A 83 -13.25 19.78 9.90
CA VAL A 83 -12.35 20.30 10.94
C VAL A 83 -10.98 20.65 10.36
N LEU A 84 -10.41 19.78 9.53
CA LEU A 84 -9.11 20.01 8.90
C LEU A 84 -9.15 21.20 7.92
N ALA A 85 -10.21 21.33 7.12
CA ALA A 85 -10.39 22.46 6.22
C ALA A 85 -10.43 23.79 7.00
N THR A 86 -11.24 23.86 8.06
CA THR A 86 -11.33 25.04 8.92
C THR A 86 -10.00 25.39 9.58
N ARG A 87 -9.26 24.40 10.08
CA ARG A 87 -7.99 24.64 10.81
C ARG A 87 -6.81 25.02 9.90
N THR A 88 -6.81 24.58 8.65
CA THR A 88 -5.68 24.77 7.73
C THR A 88 -5.91 25.86 6.70
N GLY A 89 -7.17 26.25 6.45
CA GLY A 89 -7.55 27.17 5.37
C GLY A 89 -7.39 26.55 3.97
N LEU A 90 -7.08 25.26 3.86
CA LEU A 90 -6.96 24.57 2.57
C LEU A 90 -8.35 24.30 1.97
N PRO A 91 -8.46 24.27 0.62
CA PRO A 91 -9.75 24.06 -0.04
C PRO A 91 -10.32 22.66 0.28
N PRO A 92 -11.66 22.50 0.33
CA PRO A 92 -12.30 21.20 0.63
C PRO A 92 -11.86 20.03 -0.27
N ALA A 93 -11.38 20.31 -1.48
CA ALA A 93 -10.83 19.31 -2.40
C ALA A 93 -9.54 18.65 -1.87
N ALA A 94 -8.75 19.34 -1.04
CA ALA A 94 -7.54 18.79 -0.42
C ALA A 94 -7.85 17.65 0.57
N PHE A 95 -9.06 17.61 1.11
CA PHE A 95 -9.50 16.61 2.09
C PHE A 95 -10.44 15.56 1.49
N ARG A 96 -10.52 15.49 0.15
CA ARG A 96 -11.39 14.54 -0.55
C ARG A 96 -11.16 13.10 -0.07
N THR A 97 -9.91 12.65 0.01
CA THR A 97 -9.60 11.27 0.44
C THR A 97 -10.04 10.99 1.88
N VAL A 98 -9.88 11.95 2.80
CA VAL A 98 -10.32 11.79 4.20
C VAL A 98 -11.85 11.70 4.27
N ARG A 99 -12.55 12.53 3.49
CA ARG A 99 -14.02 12.50 3.42
C ARG A 99 -14.53 11.21 2.79
N GLU A 100 -14.00 10.83 1.64
CA GLU A 100 -14.37 9.58 0.96
C GLU A 100 -14.12 8.37 1.87
N HIS A 101 -12.99 8.33 2.57
CA HIS A 101 -12.68 7.29 3.54
C HIS A 101 -13.67 7.29 4.72
N ALA A 102 -14.09 8.45 5.23
CA ALA A 102 -15.08 8.52 6.30
C ALA A 102 -16.49 8.10 5.85
N ASP A 103 -16.88 8.42 4.60
CA ASP A 103 -18.22 8.19 4.06
C ASP A 103 -18.37 6.76 3.51
N LEU A 104 -17.33 6.20 2.89
CA LEU A 104 -17.36 4.89 2.23
C LEU A 104 -17.10 3.73 3.19
N ASP A 105 -16.41 3.97 4.31
CA ASP A 105 -15.85 2.88 5.12
C ASP A 105 -16.72 2.50 6.33
N ALA A 106 -17.96 3.01 6.39
CA ALA A 106 -18.94 2.62 7.39
C ALA A 106 -19.23 1.12 7.28
N GLY A 107 -18.51 0.30 8.05
CA GLY A 107 -18.67 -1.15 8.13
C GLY A 107 -17.51 -2.01 7.61
N HIS A 108 -16.42 -1.41 7.11
CA HIS A 108 -15.25 -2.18 6.63
C HIS A 108 -14.62 -3.05 7.71
N VAL A 109 -14.46 -2.52 8.93
CA VAL A 109 -13.93 -3.32 10.06
C VAL A 109 -14.82 -4.53 10.35
N ALA A 110 -16.14 -4.36 10.33
CA ALA A 110 -17.07 -5.45 10.58
C ALA A 110 -17.06 -6.49 9.44
N GLU A 111 -16.85 -6.08 8.19
CA GLU A 111 -16.65 -7.02 7.09
C GLU A 111 -15.33 -7.78 7.24
N LEU A 112 -14.26 -7.09 7.60
CA LEU A 112 -12.96 -7.72 7.84
C LEU A 112 -13.01 -8.74 8.99
N GLU A 113 -13.65 -8.41 10.11
CA GLU A 113 -13.88 -9.33 11.23
C GLU A 113 -14.64 -10.58 10.77
N ARG A 114 -15.75 -10.40 10.03
CA ARG A 114 -16.50 -11.53 9.45
C ARG A 114 -15.66 -12.38 8.50
N GLN A 115 -14.75 -11.77 7.74
CA GLN A 115 -13.84 -12.51 6.87
C GLN A 115 -12.84 -13.34 7.69
N LEU A 116 -12.25 -12.75 8.73
CA LEU A 116 -11.33 -13.46 9.63
C LEU A 116 -12.01 -14.65 10.32
N ASP A 117 -13.26 -14.49 10.77
CA ASP A 117 -14.04 -15.56 11.42
C ASP A 117 -14.37 -16.73 10.49
N ARG A 118 -14.54 -16.46 9.19
CA ARG A 118 -14.91 -17.48 8.18
C ARG A 118 -13.71 -18.26 7.65
N LEU A 119 -12.51 -17.69 7.72
CA LEU A 119 -11.32 -18.34 7.18
C LEU A 119 -10.86 -19.47 8.12
N PRO A 120 -10.59 -20.68 7.59
CA PRO A 120 -10.08 -21.80 8.39
C PRO A 120 -8.58 -21.62 8.69
N LEU A 121 -8.24 -20.58 9.46
CA LEU A 121 -6.85 -20.22 9.75
C LEU A 121 -6.22 -21.21 10.71
N THR A 122 -5.02 -21.67 10.37
CA THR A 122 -4.15 -22.36 11.32
C THR A 122 -3.66 -21.39 12.41
N ALA A 123 -3.25 -21.91 13.56
CA ALA A 123 -2.67 -21.09 14.65
C ALA A 123 -1.45 -20.27 14.18
N ALA A 124 -0.65 -20.82 13.25
CA ALA A 124 0.48 -20.10 12.65
C ALA A 124 0.00 -18.92 11.79
N GLN A 125 -1.05 -19.07 10.99
CA GLN A 125 -1.62 -17.99 10.19
C GLN A 125 -2.29 -16.92 11.06
N GLN A 126 -3.00 -17.30 12.12
CA GLN A 126 -3.52 -16.34 13.11
C GLN A 126 -2.40 -15.50 13.73
N THR A 127 -1.27 -16.15 14.06
CA THR A 127 -0.08 -15.47 14.56
C THR A 127 0.50 -14.50 13.53
N GLU A 128 0.59 -14.89 12.25
CA GLU A 128 1.07 -14.01 11.18
C GLU A 128 0.17 -12.77 11.00
N VAL A 129 -1.15 -12.92 11.11
CA VAL A 129 -2.11 -11.81 11.11
C VAL A 129 -1.86 -10.88 12.29
N ALA A 130 -1.79 -11.43 13.51
CA ALA A 130 -1.58 -10.63 14.74
C ALA A 130 -0.24 -9.87 14.72
N VAL A 131 0.85 -10.54 14.32
CA VAL A 131 2.17 -9.92 14.20
C VAL A 131 2.16 -8.82 13.13
N SER A 132 1.49 -9.04 11.99
CA SER A 132 1.34 -8.02 10.95
C SER A 132 0.60 -6.79 11.45
N ALA A 133 -0.47 -6.97 12.23
CA ALA A 133 -1.22 -5.88 12.85
C ALA A 133 -0.35 -5.09 13.84
N LEU A 134 0.28 -5.77 14.80
CA LEU A 134 1.15 -5.13 15.80
C LEU A 134 2.32 -4.36 15.16
N HIS A 135 2.95 -4.96 14.15
CA HIS A 135 4.02 -4.31 13.39
C HIS A 135 3.53 -3.05 12.67
N THR A 136 2.36 -3.13 12.03
CA THR A 136 1.72 -2.00 11.34
C THR A 136 1.42 -0.86 12.31
N ALA A 137 0.79 -1.15 13.45
CA ALA A 137 0.50 -0.16 14.48
C ALA A 137 1.80 0.50 15.02
N GLY A 138 2.85 -0.28 15.26
CA GLY A 138 4.14 0.23 15.71
C GLY A 138 4.82 1.15 14.69
N ILE A 139 4.73 0.86 13.39
CA ILE A 139 5.24 1.77 12.35
C ILE A 139 4.42 3.05 12.29
N LEU A 140 3.08 2.97 12.30
CA LEU A 140 2.20 4.13 12.23
C LEU A 140 2.39 5.06 13.44
N ALA A 141 2.53 4.50 14.65
CA ALA A 141 2.82 5.28 15.85
C ALA A 141 4.13 6.07 15.71
N ARG A 142 5.20 5.41 15.22
CA ARG A 142 6.49 6.08 14.94
C ARG A 142 6.36 7.15 13.86
N LEU A 143 5.59 6.90 12.81
CA LEU A 143 5.33 7.86 11.74
C LEU A 143 4.60 9.10 12.28
N PHE A 144 3.56 8.92 13.10
CA PHE A 144 2.86 10.05 13.70
C PHE A 144 3.73 10.84 14.66
N HIS A 145 4.59 10.18 15.45
CA HIS A 145 5.56 10.86 16.30
C HIS A 145 6.55 11.69 15.47
N GLN A 146 7.04 11.15 14.35
CA GLN A 146 7.93 11.89 13.44
C GLN A 146 7.23 13.10 12.82
N LEU A 147 5.99 12.95 12.35
CA LEU A 147 5.22 14.07 11.78
C LEU A 147 4.89 15.15 12.81
N ALA A 148 4.65 14.76 14.06
CA ALA A 148 4.43 15.71 15.15
C ALA A 148 5.71 16.49 15.51
N ALA A 149 6.88 15.83 15.42
CA ALA A 149 8.17 16.46 15.70
C ALA A 149 8.69 17.32 14.53
N ASP A 150 8.43 16.92 13.28
CA ASP A 150 8.78 17.68 12.08
C ASP A 150 7.60 17.68 11.08
N PRO A 151 6.67 18.65 11.20
CA PRO A 151 5.49 18.76 10.33
C PRO A 151 5.82 18.99 8.84
N GLY A 152 7.08 19.30 8.51
CA GLY A 152 7.54 19.63 7.16
C GLY A 152 8.19 18.47 6.39
N GLY A 153 8.55 17.36 7.06
CA GLY A 153 8.96 16.09 6.44
C GLY A 153 10.11 16.11 5.41
N GLN A 154 10.78 17.24 5.20
CA GLN A 154 11.87 17.40 4.24
C GLN A 154 12.95 18.31 4.83
N ARG A 155 13.90 17.70 5.53
CA ARG A 155 15.28 18.20 5.64
C ARG A 155 16.21 17.18 5.01
#